data_AF-A0A927DQ28-F1
#
_entry.id   AF-A0A927DQ28-F1
#
_cell.length_a   1.000
_cell.length_b   1.000
_cell.length_c   1.000
_cell.angle_alpha   90.00
_cell.angle_beta   90.00
_cell.angle_gamma   90.00
#
_symmetry.space_group_name_H-M   'P 1'
#
loop_
_entity.id
_entity.type
_entity.pdbx_description
1 polymer ?
#
loop_
_entity_poly.entity_id
_entity_poly.type
_entity_poly.pdbx_seq_one_letter_code
_entity_poly.pdbx_strand_id
1 'polypeptide(L)'
;MFMQRGIAWIVDDDSSIRWVLERALTGAGLSCTTFESGNEVLDALTTKTPDVLLSDIRMPGMDGLALLKQIKQRHPMLPVIIMTAHSDLDAAVSAYQQGAFDYLPKPFDIDEAVALVDRAISHYQEQQQPRNAPISSPTADIIGEAPAMQDVFRIIGRLSRSSISVLINGESGTGKELVAHALHRHSPRSKAPFIALNMAAIPKDLIESELFGHEKGAFTGANTVRQGRFEQADGGTLFPG
;
A
#
# COMPACT_ATOMS: atom_id res chain seq x y z
N MET A 1 -37.92 11.26 -1.12
CA MET A 1 -36.94 11.63 -2.18
C MET A 1 -35.57 11.31 -1.60
N PHE A 2 -34.99 10.15 -1.95
CA PHE A 2 -33.68 9.77 -1.45
C PHE A 2 -32.64 10.72 -2.07
N MET A 3 -31.97 11.51 -1.24
CA MET A 3 -30.81 12.28 -1.70
C MET A 3 -29.73 11.28 -2.10
N GLN A 4 -29.26 11.36 -3.36
CA GLN A 4 -28.11 10.58 -3.82
C GLN A 4 -26.91 10.91 -2.93
N ARG A 5 -26.35 9.90 -2.25
CA ARG A 5 -25.20 10.07 -1.34
C ARG A 5 -23.88 10.35 -2.09
N GLY A 6 -23.79 9.95 -3.35
CA GLY A 6 -22.62 10.13 -4.21
C GLY A 6 -22.67 9.25 -5.46
N ILE A 7 -21.66 9.41 -6.32
CA ILE A 7 -21.51 8.69 -7.59
C ILE A 7 -20.27 7.80 -7.50
N ALA A 8 -20.45 6.49 -7.59
CA ALA A 8 -19.38 5.51 -7.55
C ALA A 8 -19.21 4.84 -8.92
N TRP A 9 -18.00 4.79 -9.44
CA TRP A 9 -17.68 4.03 -10.64
C TRP A 9 -16.96 2.75 -10.28
N ILE A 10 -17.26 1.67 -11.00
CA ILE A 10 -16.69 0.34 -10.78
C ILE A 10 -16.14 -0.16 -12.10
N VAL A 11 -14.87 -0.54 -12.15
CA VAL A 11 -14.25 -1.18 -13.31
C VAL A 11 -13.62 -2.51 -12.90
N ASP A 12 -14.05 -3.57 -13.57
CA ASP A 12 -13.64 -4.95 -13.33
C ASP A 12 -14.00 -5.78 -14.56
N ASP A 13 -13.14 -6.70 -14.98
CA ASP A 13 -13.46 -7.60 -16.11
C ASP A 13 -14.44 -8.71 -15.70
N ASP A 14 -14.56 -9.02 -14.40
CA ASP A 14 -15.54 -9.98 -13.89
C ASP A 14 -16.92 -9.33 -13.71
N SER A 15 -17.85 -9.69 -14.59
CA SER A 15 -19.26 -9.27 -14.53
C SER A 15 -19.95 -9.59 -13.20
N SER A 16 -19.55 -10.67 -12.52
CA SER A 16 -20.12 -11.08 -11.22
C SER A 16 -19.75 -10.10 -10.13
N ILE A 17 -18.49 -9.66 -10.12
CA ILE A 17 -17.97 -8.70 -9.14
C ILE A 17 -18.61 -7.33 -9.36
N ARG A 18 -18.71 -6.89 -10.63
CA ARG A 18 -19.42 -5.64 -10.97
C ARG A 18 -20.87 -5.67 -10.50
N TRP A 19 -21.58 -6.76 -10.76
CA TRP A 19 -22.98 -6.90 -10.37
C TRP A 19 -23.18 -6.88 -8.86
N VAL A 20 -22.34 -7.60 -8.09
CA VAL A 20 -22.42 -7.64 -6.63
C VAL A 20 -22.16 -6.25 -6.04
N LEU A 21 -21.09 -5.58 -6.47
CA LEU A 21 -20.74 -4.24 -5.99
C LEU A 21 -21.78 -3.19 -6.38
N GLU A 22 -22.27 -3.23 -7.62
CA GLU A 22 -23.33 -2.32 -8.08
C GLU A 22 -24.59 -2.46 -7.23
N ARG A 23 -25.02 -3.71 -6.94
CA ARG A 23 -26.18 -3.95 -6.09
C ARG A 23 -25.98 -3.45 -4.67
N ALA A 24 -24.82 -3.73 -4.08
CA ALA A 24 -24.50 -3.32 -2.72
C ALA A 24 -24.50 -1.79 -2.57
N LEU A 25 -23.76 -1.10 -3.44
CA LEU A 25 -23.61 0.34 -3.38
C LEU A 25 -24.91 1.07 -3.75
N THR A 26 -25.67 0.56 -4.72
CA THR A 26 -27.01 1.09 -5.03
C THR A 26 -27.96 0.90 -3.84
N GLY A 27 -27.89 -0.25 -3.16
CA GLY A 27 -28.63 -0.51 -1.92
C GLY A 27 -28.28 0.47 -0.78
N ALA A 28 -27.03 0.96 -0.76
CA ALA A 28 -26.57 2.00 0.16
C ALA A 28 -26.95 3.43 -0.26
N GLY A 29 -27.65 3.61 -1.39
CA GLY A 29 -28.12 4.92 -1.87
C GLY A 29 -27.12 5.69 -2.75
N LEU A 30 -26.09 5.00 -3.27
CA LEU A 30 -25.13 5.55 -4.24
C LEU A 30 -25.63 5.34 -5.67
N SER A 31 -25.17 6.18 -6.59
CA SER A 31 -25.39 5.98 -8.02
C SER A 31 -24.17 5.34 -8.66
N CYS A 32 -24.35 4.12 -9.16
CA CYS A 32 -23.27 3.34 -9.71
C CYS A 32 -23.20 3.41 -11.23
N THR A 33 -21.99 3.32 -11.78
CA THR A 33 -21.76 3.07 -13.20
C THR A 33 -20.65 2.04 -13.31
N THR A 34 -20.89 0.98 -14.05
CA THR A 34 -19.96 -0.15 -14.21
C THR A 34 -19.28 -0.10 -15.58
N PHE A 35 -18.03 -0.52 -15.65
CA PHE A 35 -17.20 -0.51 -16.85
C PHE A 35 -16.46 -1.85 -16.99
N GLU A 36 -16.21 -2.27 -18.23
CA GLU A 36 -15.51 -3.54 -18.51
C GLU A 36 -14.01 -3.35 -18.68
N SER A 37 -13.58 -2.13 -18.97
CA SER A 37 -12.19 -1.82 -19.22
C SER A 37 -11.79 -0.44 -18.70
N GLY A 38 -10.52 -0.30 -18.34
CA GLY A 38 -9.96 1.01 -17.93
C GLY A 38 -10.04 2.09 -19.02
N ASN A 39 -10.08 1.71 -20.30
CA ASN A 39 -10.22 2.67 -21.40
C ASN A 39 -11.58 3.36 -21.37
N GLU A 40 -12.66 2.60 -21.14
CA GLU A 40 -14.02 3.16 -21.03
C GLU A 40 -14.14 4.15 -19.86
N VAL A 41 -13.43 3.87 -18.76
CA VAL A 41 -13.35 4.79 -17.61
C VAL A 41 -12.68 6.10 -18.01
N LEU A 42 -11.54 6.04 -18.71
CA LEU A 42 -10.82 7.23 -19.15
C LEU A 42 -11.64 8.08 -20.12
N ASP A 43 -12.38 7.45 -21.02
CA ASP A 43 -13.28 8.13 -21.95
C ASP A 43 -14.45 8.78 -21.20
N ALA A 44 -15.07 8.05 -20.26
CA ALA A 44 -16.15 8.57 -19.43
C ALA A 44 -15.69 9.77 -18.58
N LEU A 45 -14.46 9.73 -18.03
CA LEU A 45 -13.87 10.81 -17.24
C LEU A 45 -13.76 12.14 -18.01
N THR A 46 -13.77 12.13 -19.35
CA THR A 46 -13.81 13.36 -20.14
C THR A 46 -15.13 14.11 -20.04
N THR A 47 -16.22 13.41 -19.72
CA THR A 47 -17.58 13.97 -19.67
C THR A 47 -18.09 14.17 -18.24
N LYS A 48 -17.70 13.28 -17.32
CA LYS A 48 -18.20 13.28 -15.94
C LYS A 48 -17.15 12.71 -15.01
N THR A 49 -17.05 13.25 -13.79
CA THR A 49 -16.18 12.70 -12.74
C THR A 49 -17.04 12.06 -11.65
N PRO A 50 -16.75 10.81 -11.23
CA PRO A 50 -17.37 10.23 -10.06
C PRO A 50 -16.80 10.84 -8.77
N ASP A 51 -17.43 10.53 -7.64
CA ASP A 51 -16.88 10.86 -6.30
C ASP A 51 -15.85 9.82 -5.86
N VAL A 52 -15.94 8.59 -6.38
CA VAL A 52 -15.00 7.50 -6.11
C VAL A 52 -14.95 6.51 -7.28
N LEU A 53 -13.78 5.93 -7.53
CA LEU A 53 -13.58 4.85 -8.50
C LEU A 53 -13.07 3.59 -7.79
N LEU A 54 -13.70 2.45 -8.01
CA LEU A 54 -13.19 1.13 -7.67
C LEU A 54 -12.64 0.49 -8.95
N SER A 55 -11.39 0.03 -8.93
CA SER A 55 -10.75 -0.59 -10.09
C SER A 55 -10.08 -1.89 -9.72
N ASP A 56 -10.37 -2.96 -10.45
CA ASP A 56 -9.54 -4.17 -10.39
C ASP A 56 -8.13 -3.88 -10.89
N ILE A 57 -7.15 -4.56 -10.29
CA ILE A 57 -5.75 -4.40 -10.65
C ILE A 57 -5.37 -5.18 -11.91
N ARG A 58 -6.02 -6.32 -12.17
CA ARG A 58 -5.69 -7.25 -13.26
C ARG A 58 -6.82 -7.29 -14.29
N MET A 59 -6.92 -6.24 -15.09
CA MET A 59 -7.85 -6.19 -16.21
C MET A 59 -7.15 -6.44 -17.55
N PRO A 60 -7.79 -7.11 -18.52
CA PRO A 60 -7.28 -7.24 -19.88
C PRO A 60 -7.07 -5.88 -20.55
N GLY A 61 -5.98 -5.74 -21.30
CA GLY A 61 -5.63 -4.50 -21.99
C GLY A 61 -4.96 -3.48 -21.08
N MET A 62 -5.73 -2.68 -20.37
CA MET A 62 -5.21 -1.67 -19.42
C MET A 62 -5.34 -2.17 -17.99
N ASP A 63 -4.21 -2.41 -17.33
CA ASP A 63 -4.20 -2.78 -15.92
C ASP A 63 -4.64 -1.62 -15.00
N GLY A 64 -5.07 -1.96 -13.78
CA GLY A 64 -5.61 -0.98 -12.83
C GLY A 64 -4.57 0.02 -12.32
N LEU A 65 -3.27 -0.33 -12.33
CA LEU A 65 -2.20 0.57 -11.93
C LEU A 65 -1.92 1.63 -13.00
N ALA A 66 -1.91 1.23 -14.27
CA ALA A 66 -1.80 2.11 -15.42
C ALA A 66 -2.98 3.08 -15.48
N LEU A 67 -4.19 2.58 -15.21
CA LEU A 67 -5.39 3.41 -15.06
C LEU A 67 -5.22 4.43 -13.92
N LEU A 68 -4.86 3.96 -12.72
CA LEU A 68 -4.62 4.81 -11.56
C LEU A 68 -3.62 5.94 -11.86
N LYS A 69 -2.49 5.60 -12.49
CA LYS A 69 -1.47 6.58 -12.87
C LYS A 69 -2.03 7.68 -13.78
N GLN A 70 -2.80 7.32 -14.80
CA GLN A 70 -3.40 8.29 -15.72
C GLN A 70 -4.45 9.14 -15.02
N ILE A 71 -5.28 8.53 -14.17
CA ILE A 71 -6.29 9.24 -13.39
C ILE A 71 -5.63 10.25 -12.46
N LYS A 72 -4.57 9.88 -11.74
CA LYS A 72 -3.90 10.81 -10.81
C LYS A 72 -3.18 11.96 -11.50
N GLN A 73 -2.79 11.79 -12.76
CA GLN A 73 -2.25 12.89 -13.56
C GLN A 73 -3.32 13.91 -13.97
N ARG A 74 -4.55 13.46 -14.28
CA ARG A 74 -5.65 14.32 -14.76
C ARG A 74 -6.57 14.82 -13.65
N HIS A 75 -6.85 13.97 -12.67
CA HIS A 75 -7.76 14.16 -11.54
C HIS A 75 -7.08 13.73 -10.22
N PRO A 76 -6.07 14.48 -9.73
CA PRO A 76 -5.28 14.08 -8.57
C PRO A 76 -6.11 13.87 -7.29
N MET A 77 -7.21 14.63 -7.16
CA MET A 77 -8.10 14.59 -6.00
C MET A 77 -9.10 13.42 -6.03
N LEU A 78 -9.34 12.78 -7.18
CA LEU A 78 -10.30 11.67 -7.27
C LEU A 78 -9.79 10.48 -6.43
N PRO A 79 -10.51 10.02 -5.40
CA PRO A 79 -10.11 8.83 -4.67
C PRO A 79 -10.35 7.59 -5.54
N VAL A 80 -9.32 6.74 -5.62
CA VAL A 80 -9.34 5.49 -6.38
C VAL A 80 -9.03 4.36 -5.41
N ILE A 81 -9.94 3.40 -5.30
CA ILE A 81 -9.80 2.17 -4.52
C ILE A 81 -9.38 1.05 -5.48
N ILE A 82 -8.28 0.37 -5.18
CA ILE A 82 -7.78 -0.72 -6.01
C ILE A 82 -8.25 -2.07 -5.46
N MET A 83 -8.93 -2.85 -6.27
CA MET A 83 -9.32 -4.21 -5.95
C MET A 83 -8.23 -5.19 -6.39
N THR A 84 -7.85 -6.13 -5.53
CA THR A 84 -6.74 -7.07 -5.84
C THR A 84 -6.93 -8.42 -5.15
N ALA A 85 -6.42 -9.49 -5.76
CA ALA A 85 -6.33 -10.79 -5.08
C ALA A 85 -5.27 -10.75 -3.96
N HIS A 86 -5.48 -11.52 -2.90
CA HIS A 86 -4.65 -11.52 -1.70
C HIS A 86 -3.15 -11.86 -1.93
N SER A 87 -2.81 -12.45 -3.08
CA SER A 87 -1.44 -12.90 -3.41
C SER A 87 -0.53 -11.82 -4.01
N ASP A 88 -1.03 -10.62 -4.28
CA ASP A 88 -0.33 -9.60 -5.10
C ASP A 88 0.27 -8.45 -4.27
N LEU A 89 1.22 -8.78 -3.38
CA LEU A 89 1.94 -7.81 -2.53
C LEU A 89 2.57 -6.66 -3.33
N ASP A 90 3.32 -6.97 -4.39
CA ASP A 90 4.00 -5.95 -5.20
C ASP A 90 3.02 -4.98 -5.84
N ALA A 91 1.85 -5.48 -6.21
CA ALA A 91 0.81 -4.72 -6.88
C ALA A 91 0.07 -3.80 -5.88
N ALA A 92 -0.25 -4.30 -4.68
CA ALA A 92 -0.82 -3.51 -3.59
C ALA A 92 0.12 -2.38 -3.14
N VAL A 93 1.41 -2.67 -2.99
CA VAL A 93 2.42 -1.64 -2.64
C VAL A 93 2.54 -0.60 -3.76
N SER A 94 2.58 -1.05 -5.02
CA SER A 94 2.64 -0.15 -6.19
C SER A 94 1.42 0.77 -6.30
N ALA A 95 0.22 0.31 -5.93
CA ALA A 95 -1.00 1.11 -5.92
C ALA A 95 -0.89 2.29 -4.93
N TYR A 96 -0.43 2.03 -3.70
CA TYR A 96 -0.22 3.09 -2.71
C TYR A 96 0.81 4.12 -3.18
N GLN A 97 1.91 3.66 -3.75
CA GLN A 97 2.94 4.54 -4.30
C GLN A 97 2.43 5.45 -5.42
N GLN A 98 1.45 4.97 -6.18
CA GLN A 98 0.82 5.71 -7.27
C GLN A 98 -0.35 6.58 -6.80
N GLY A 99 -0.64 6.59 -5.49
CA GLY A 99 -1.61 7.50 -4.88
C GLY A 99 -3.02 6.94 -4.78
N ALA A 100 -3.21 5.62 -4.85
CA ALA A 100 -4.48 5.00 -4.49
C ALA A 100 -4.96 5.49 -3.12
N PHE A 101 -6.27 5.69 -2.99
CA PHE A 101 -6.89 6.07 -1.73
C PHE A 101 -6.80 4.92 -0.73
N ASP A 102 -7.21 3.73 -1.17
CA ASP A 102 -7.09 2.49 -0.40
C ASP A 102 -7.12 1.27 -1.35
N TYR A 103 -7.06 0.06 -0.79
CA TYR A 103 -7.28 -1.19 -1.54
C TYR A 103 -8.43 -2.01 -0.93
N LEU A 104 -9.07 -2.81 -1.77
CA LEU A 104 -10.13 -3.74 -1.40
C LEU A 104 -9.75 -5.16 -1.86
N PRO A 105 -9.39 -6.06 -0.95
CA PRO A 105 -8.88 -7.38 -1.30
C PRO A 105 -9.99 -8.35 -1.68
N LYS A 106 -9.78 -9.17 -2.71
CA LYS A 106 -10.71 -10.25 -3.13
C LYS A 106 -10.33 -11.57 -2.44
N PRO A 107 -11.29 -12.32 -1.86
CA PRO A 107 -12.70 -11.97 -1.66
C PRO A 107 -12.87 -10.91 -0.56
N PHE A 108 -13.83 -10.00 -0.73
CA PHE A 108 -14.17 -8.94 0.23
C PHE A 108 -15.58 -9.15 0.80
N ASP A 109 -15.82 -8.56 1.97
CA ASP A 109 -17.16 -8.40 2.50
C ASP A 109 -17.86 -7.18 1.86
N ILE A 110 -19.18 -7.29 1.66
CA ILE A 110 -19.97 -6.22 1.04
C ILE A 110 -20.04 -5.00 1.95
N ASP A 111 -20.21 -5.19 3.25
CA ASP A 111 -20.31 -4.10 4.23
C ASP A 111 -18.97 -3.36 4.33
N GLU A 112 -17.85 -4.08 4.21
CA GLU A 112 -16.51 -3.49 4.15
C GLU A 112 -16.34 -2.60 2.90
N ALA A 113 -16.76 -3.10 1.73
CA ALA A 113 -16.68 -2.35 0.48
C ALA A 113 -17.52 -1.05 0.53
N VAL A 114 -18.74 -1.12 1.07
CA VAL A 114 -19.62 0.04 1.23
C VAL A 114 -19.00 1.05 2.20
N ALA A 115 -18.50 0.60 3.36
CA ALA A 115 -17.87 1.48 4.34
C ALA A 115 -16.60 2.17 3.79
N LEU A 116 -15.82 1.46 2.97
CA LEU A 116 -14.64 2.03 2.32
C LEU A 116 -15.02 3.11 1.29
N VAL A 117 -16.06 2.87 0.51
CA VAL A 117 -16.61 3.83 -0.45
C VAL A 117 -17.15 5.08 0.24
N ASP A 118 -17.94 4.94 1.30
CA ASP A 118 -18.48 6.07 2.05
C ASP A 118 -17.36 6.96 2.63
N ARG A 119 -16.28 6.34 3.14
CA ARG A 119 -15.09 7.07 3.61
C ARG A 119 -14.39 7.84 2.49
N ALA A 120 -14.22 7.20 1.32
CA ALA A 120 -13.61 7.83 0.16
C ALA A 120 -14.40 9.06 -0.31
N ILE A 121 -15.72 8.94 -0.39
CA ILE A 121 -16.63 10.03 -0.80
C ILE A 121 -16.58 11.17 0.21
N SER A 122 -16.65 10.85 1.51
CA SER A 122 -16.59 11.86 2.58
C SER A 122 -15.29 12.66 2.51
N HIS A 123 -14.15 11.98 2.35
CA HIS A 123 -12.84 12.61 2.20
C HIS A 123 -12.77 13.49 0.94
N TYR A 124 -13.35 13.04 -0.18
CA TYR A 124 -13.40 13.84 -1.41
C TYR A 124 -14.23 15.13 -1.24
N GLN A 125 -15.39 15.03 -0.59
CA GLN A 125 -16.27 16.16 -0.32
C GLN A 125 -15.62 17.18 0.64
N GLU A 126 -14.92 16.71 1.68
CA GLU A 126 -14.14 17.58 2.58
C GLU A 126 -13.03 18.34 1.85
N GLN A 127 -12.35 17.69 0.90
CA GLN A 127 -11.31 18.33 0.09
C GLN A 127 -11.83 19.37 -0.91
N GLN A 128 -13.10 19.27 -1.32
CA GLN A 128 -13.74 20.24 -2.21
C GLN A 128 -14.28 21.48 -1.49
N GLN A 129 -14.43 21.46 -0.16
CA GLN A 129 -14.83 22.64 0.60
C GLN A 129 -13.66 23.64 0.72
N PRO A 130 -13.89 24.95 0.51
CA PRO A 130 -12.83 25.96 0.60
C PRO A 130 -12.24 26.00 2.01
N ARG A 131 -10.93 25.71 2.11
CA ARG A 131 -10.14 25.61 3.35
C ARG A 131 -10.21 26.89 4.20
N ASN A 132 -10.92 26.82 5.32
CA ASN A 132 -10.78 27.74 6.46
C ASN A 132 -10.36 27.03 7.75
N ALA A 133 -9.69 25.87 7.66
CA ALA A 133 -9.12 25.21 8.83
C ALA A 133 -7.68 24.73 8.55
N PRO A 134 -6.75 24.93 9.50
CA PRO A 134 -5.38 24.45 9.36
C PRO A 134 -5.38 22.92 9.29
N ILE A 135 -4.52 22.40 8.42
CA ILE A 135 -4.33 20.98 8.18
C ILE A 135 -3.83 20.33 9.47
N SER A 136 -4.74 19.70 10.21
CA SER A 136 -4.42 18.71 11.22
C SER A 136 -4.54 17.32 10.60
N SER A 137 -3.42 16.75 10.15
CA SER A 137 -3.25 15.30 10.26
C SER A 137 -2.83 15.02 11.70
N PRO A 138 -3.55 14.16 12.43
CA PRO A 138 -3.28 12.73 12.31
C PRO A 138 -4.53 11.82 12.33
N THR A 139 -4.40 10.69 11.62
CA THR A 139 -5.02 9.36 11.80
C THR A 139 -6.21 9.20 12.77
N ALA A 140 -7.32 8.65 12.26
CA ALA A 140 -8.32 7.81 12.96
C ALA A 140 -9.25 7.22 11.86
N ASP A 141 -9.77 6.00 11.88
CA ASP A 141 -9.60 4.85 12.75
C ASP A 141 -9.94 3.59 11.92
N ILE A 142 -9.33 2.49 12.35
CA ILE A 142 -9.55 1.12 11.88
C ILE A 142 -10.97 0.68 12.25
N ILE A 143 -11.77 0.26 11.27
CA ILE A 143 -12.92 -0.64 11.50
C ILE A 143 -13.06 -1.56 10.26
N GLY A 144 -12.93 -2.87 10.49
CA GLY A 144 -13.06 -3.98 9.53
C GLY A 144 -12.11 -5.12 9.90
N GLU A 145 -12.63 -6.18 10.55
CA GLU A 145 -11.85 -7.30 11.10
C GLU A 145 -11.17 -8.15 10.01
N ALA A 146 -9.91 -8.53 10.28
CA ALA A 146 -8.86 -8.80 9.28
C ALA A 146 -8.89 -10.18 8.59
N PRO A 147 -8.11 -10.28 7.49
CA PRO A 147 -7.05 -11.27 7.39
C PRO A 147 -5.70 -10.53 7.45
N ALA A 148 -5.03 -10.60 8.59
CA ALA A 148 -3.92 -9.76 9.08
C ALA A 148 -2.79 -9.39 8.09
N MET A 149 -2.61 -10.15 7.00
CA MET A 149 -1.63 -9.84 5.95
C MET A 149 -1.97 -8.58 5.14
N GLN A 150 -3.24 -8.22 5.07
CA GLN A 150 -3.69 -7.02 4.36
C GLN A 150 -3.21 -5.74 5.05
N ASP A 151 -3.38 -5.66 6.37
CA ASP A 151 -2.86 -4.54 7.15
C ASP A 151 -1.34 -4.43 7.04
N VAL A 152 -0.63 -5.57 6.98
CA VAL A 152 0.81 -5.59 6.73
C VAL A 152 1.13 -4.96 5.37
N PHE A 153 0.41 -5.30 4.30
CA PHE A 153 0.61 -4.71 2.97
C PHE A 153 0.33 -3.20 2.94
N ARG A 154 -0.74 -2.76 3.62
CA ARG A 154 -1.08 -1.34 3.80
C ARG A 154 0.07 -0.57 4.44
N ILE A 155 0.59 -1.11 5.53
CA ILE A 155 1.67 -0.49 6.31
C ILE A 155 2.95 -0.44 5.47
N ILE A 156 3.30 -1.51 4.75
CA ILE A 156 4.46 -1.53 3.84
C ILE A 156 4.34 -0.42 2.79
N GLY A 157 3.19 -0.32 2.11
CA GLY A 157 2.97 0.70 1.09
C GLY A 157 3.17 2.11 1.63
N ARG A 158 2.54 2.43 2.76
CA ARG A 158 2.63 3.73 3.41
C ARG A 158 4.03 4.07 3.92
N LEU A 159 4.75 3.09 4.48
CA LEU A 159 6.08 3.30 5.06
C LEU A 159 7.21 3.22 4.04
N SER A 160 7.01 2.59 2.88
CA SER A 160 8.08 2.35 1.89
C SER A 160 8.83 3.62 1.48
N ARG A 161 8.17 4.78 1.41
CA ARG A 161 8.79 6.07 1.07
C ARG A 161 9.40 6.84 2.24
N SER A 162 9.24 6.33 3.46
CA SER A 162 9.75 6.95 4.67
C SER A 162 11.14 6.43 5.01
N SER A 163 11.95 7.26 5.68
CA SER A 163 13.27 6.87 6.20
C SER A 163 13.24 6.48 7.68
N ILE A 164 12.06 6.15 8.22
CA ILE A 164 11.86 5.79 9.64
C ILE A 164 12.24 4.31 9.87
N SER A 165 12.76 4.00 11.06
CA SER A 165 13.01 2.62 11.49
C SER A 165 11.71 1.86 11.75
N VAL A 166 11.62 0.62 11.28
CA VAL A 166 10.43 -0.24 11.41
C VAL A 166 10.77 -1.45 12.28
N LEU A 167 9.92 -1.74 13.27
CA LEU A 167 9.98 -2.96 14.08
C LEU A 167 8.93 -3.96 13.56
N ILE A 168 9.37 -5.17 13.20
CA ILE A 168 8.50 -6.23 12.68
C ILE A 168 8.40 -7.34 13.73
N ASN A 169 7.22 -7.50 14.33
CA ASN A 169 6.94 -8.53 15.32
C ASN A 169 6.18 -9.71 14.70
N GLY A 170 6.44 -10.93 15.20
CA GLY A 170 5.77 -12.15 14.77
C GLY A 170 6.53 -13.40 15.21
N GLU A 171 5.83 -14.54 15.27
CA GLU A 171 6.44 -15.84 15.60
C GLU A 171 7.51 -16.25 14.58
N SER A 172 8.33 -17.25 14.93
CA SER A 172 9.32 -17.77 13.99
C SER A 172 8.63 -18.37 12.76
N GLY A 173 9.13 -18.04 11.56
CA GLY A 173 8.56 -18.55 10.30
C GLY A 173 7.36 -17.80 9.73
N THR A 174 6.89 -16.70 10.36
CA THR A 174 5.72 -15.93 9.85
C THR A 174 6.05 -14.94 8.72
N GLY A 175 7.20 -15.09 8.04
CA GLY A 175 7.55 -14.25 6.88
C GLY A 175 8.06 -12.83 7.20
N LYS A 176 8.56 -12.57 8.42
CA LYS A 176 9.14 -11.26 8.80
C LYS A 176 10.21 -10.75 7.83
N GLU A 177 11.04 -11.65 7.32
CA GLU A 177 12.07 -11.32 6.32
C GLU A 177 11.45 -10.89 4.98
N LEU A 178 10.33 -11.49 4.56
CA LEU A 178 9.62 -11.10 3.35
C LEU A 178 9.08 -9.67 3.47
N VAL A 179 8.56 -9.30 4.65
CA VAL A 179 8.10 -7.95 4.95
C VAL A 179 9.26 -6.94 4.90
N ALA A 180 10.39 -7.26 5.52
CA ALA A 180 11.59 -6.41 5.48
C ALA A 180 12.12 -6.20 4.05
N HIS A 181 12.16 -7.28 3.25
CA HIS A 181 12.52 -7.21 1.84
C HIS A 181 11.55 -6.36 1.03
N ALA A 182 10.25 -6.48 1.27
CA ALA A 182 9.24 -5.68 0.60
C ALA A 182 9.39 -4.18 0.90
N LEU A 183 9.60 -3.82 2.17
CA LEU A 183 9.89 -2.44 2.57
C LEU A 183 11.11 -1.89 1.83
N HIS A 184 12.21 -2.64 1.78
CA HIS A 184 13.42 -2.22 1.10
C HIS A 184 13.22 -2.06 -0.41
N ARG A 185 12.65 -3.08 -1.08
CA ARG A 185 12.42 -3.11 -2.53
C ARG A 185 11.55 -1.95 -3.01
N HIS A 186 10.61 -1.52 -2.18
CA HIS A 186 9.69 -0.43 -2.50
C HIS A 186 10.17 0.93 -1.97
N SER A 187 11.33 0.99 -1.32
CA SER A 187 11.90 2.25 -0.82
C SER A 187 12.71 3.02 -1.86
N PRO A 188 13.01 4.31 -1.62
CA PRO A 188 13.99 5.06 -2.42
C PRO A 188 15.38 4.41 -2.46
N ARG A 189 15.67 3.49 -1.53
CA ARG A 189 16.94 2.75 -1.39
C ARG A 189 16.90 1.37 -2.04
N SER A 190 15.90 1.06 -2.86
CA SER A 190 15.73 -0.26 -3.50
C SER A 190 16.90 -0.75 -4.36
N LYS A 191 17.77 0.18 -4.81
CA LYS A 191 19.00 -0.13 -5.56
C LYS A 191 20.25 -0.24 -4.67
N ALA A 192 20.14 0.13 -3.40
CA ALA A 192 21.21 0.10 -2.42
C ALA A 192 21.23 -1.27 -1.70
N PRO A 193 22.30 -1.64 -0.98
CA PRO A 193 22.41 -2.96 -0.37
C PRO A 193 21.33 -3.21 0.69
N PHE A 194 20.80 -4.44 0.70
CA PHE A 194 19.99 -4.98 1.79
C PHE A 194 20.82 -6.01 2.57
N ILE A 195 21.20 -5.67 3.80
CA ILE A 195 22.01 -6.53 4.66
C ILE A 195 21.10 -7.14 5.72
N ALA A 196 20.70 -8.40 5.53
CA ALA A 196 20.03 -9.19 6.55
C ALA A 196 21.06 -9.83 7.49
N LEU A 197 20.81 -9.75 8.78
CA LEU A 197 21.70 -10.27 9.81
C LEU A 197 20.90 -11.05 10.84
N ASN A 198 21.16 -12.35 10.95
CA ASN A 198 20.55 -13.18 11.98
C ASN A 198 21.33 -13.04 13.28
N MET A 199 20.81 -12.27 14.22
CA MET A 199 21.48 -12.00 15.50
C MET A 199 21.62 -13.25 16.36
N ALA A 200 20.70 -14.22 16.23
CA ALA A 200 20.72 -15.46 17.00
C ALA A 200 21.89 -16.40 16.62
N ALA A 201 22.45 -16.23 15.42
CA ALA A 201 23.58 -17.03 14.94
C ALA A 201 24.96 -16.44 15.32
N ILE A 202 25.00 -15.22 15.89
CA ILE A 202 26.25 -14.52 16.20
C ILE A 202 26.54 -14.64 17.70
N PRO A 203 27.72 -15.15 18.11
CA PRO A 203 28.14 -15.14 19.50
C PRO A 203 28.14 -13.72 20.07
N LYS A 204 27.65 -13.53 21.30
CA LYS A 204 27.52 -12.21 21.94
C LYS A 204 28.81 -11.39 21.91
N ASP A 205 29.93 -12.07 22.13
CA ASP A 205 31.27 -11.46 22.18
C ASP A 205 31.74 -10.93 20.81
N LEU A 206 31.08 -11.32 19.72
CA LEU A 206 31.40 -10.92 18.35
C LEU A 206 30.36 -9.99 17.71
N ILE A 207 29.25 -9.69 18.39
CA ILE A 207 28.17 -8.85 17.86
C ILE A 207 28.69 -7.46 17.47
N GLU A 208 29.44 -6.80 18.35
CA GLU A 208 29.98 -5.47 18.09
C GLU A 208 30.94 -5.46 16.90
N SER A 209 31.82 -6.46 16.84
CA SER A 209 32.80 -6.64 15.77
C SER A 209 32.14 -6.94 14.42
N GLU A 210 31.03 -7.67 14.38
CA GLU A 210 30.26 -7.90 13.16
C GLU A 210 29.48 -6.64 12.75
N LEU A 211 28.81 -5.95 13.68
CA LEU A 211 27.98 -4.79 13.35
C LEU A 211 28.81 -3.56 12.95
N PHE A 212 29.83 -3.23 13.73
CA PHE A 212 30.64 -2.01 13.56
C PHE A 212 31.97 -2.27 12.83
N GLY A 213 32.40 -3.52 12.71
CA GLY A 213 33.70 -3.85 12.18
C GLY A 213 34.79 -3.72 13.23
N HIS A 214 36.04 -3.96 12.81
CA HIS A 214 37.20 -3.76 13.67
C HIS A 214 38.46 -3.45 12.88
N GLU A 215 39.33 -2.67 13.51
CA GLU A 215 40.70 -2.43 13.08
C GLU A 215 41.63 -3.58 13.50
N LYS A 216 42.78 -3.68 12.85
CA LYS A 216 43.80 -4.67 13.23
C LYS A 216 44.26 -4.43 14.67
N GLY A 217 44.19 -5.46 15.51
CA GLY A 217 44.60 -5.40 16.92
C GLY A 217 43.52 -4.95 17.91
N ALA A 218 42.26 -4.80 17.47
CA ALA A 218 41.15 -4.43 18.36
C ALA A 218 40.86 -5.46 19.47
N PHE A 219 41.15 -6.75 19.23
CA PHE A 219 41.05 -7.83 20.21
C PHE A 219 42.03 -8.97 19.86
N THR A 220 42.20 -9.92 20.78
CA THR A 220 43.08 -11.09 20.58
C THR A 220 42.56 -11.95 19.41
N GLY A 221 43.29 -11.93 18.28
CA GLY A 221 42.90 -12.62 17.04
C GLY A 221 42.49 -11.70 15.88
N ALA A 222 42.37 -10.38 16.11
CA ALA A 222 42.06 -9.38 15.08
C ALA A 222 43.26 -9.11 14.15
N ASN A 223 43.58 -10.08 13.28
CA ASN A 223 44.76 -10.04 12.41
C ASN A 223 44.60 -9.15 11.17
N THR A 224 43.37 -8.80 10.80
CA THR A 224 43.00 -8.03 9.61
C THR A 224 41.93 -7.00 9.95
N VAL A 225 41.87 -5.92 9.17
CA VAL A 225 40.75 -4.96 9.23
C VAL A 225 39.50 -5.64 8.67
N ARG A 226 38.36 -5.45 9.32
CA ARG A 226 37.07 -5.98 8.86
C ARG A 226 36.01 -4.89 8.87
N GLN A 227 35.37 -4.72 7.72
CA GLN A 227 34.30 -3.75 7.52
C GLN A 227 33.02 -4.22 8.21
N GLY A 228 32.39 -3.33 9.00
CA GLY A 228 31.16 -3.62 9.73
C GLY A 228 29.93 -3.73 8.84
N ARG A 229 28.88 -4.36 9.36
CA ARG A 229 27.59 -4.50 8.65
C ARG A 229 26.87 -3.16 8.47
N PHE A 230 27.05 -2.21 9.39
CA PHE A 230 26.56 -0.84 9.20
C PHE A 230 27.18 -0.16 7.99
N GLU A 231 28.49 -0.32 7.81
CA GLU A 231 29.22 0.28 6.71
C GLU A 231 28.91 -0.41 5.37
N GLN A 232 28.74 -1.74 5.39
CA GLN A 232 28.26 -2.50 4.23
C GLN A 232 26.83 -2.12 3.81
N ALA A 233 26.00 -1.69 4.76
CA ALA A 233 24.62 -1.26 4.53
C ALA A 233 24.49 0.25 4.26
N ASP A 234 25.60 0.97 4.10
CA ASP A 234 25.58 2.42 3.89
C ASP A 234 24.73 2.80 2.67
N GLY A 235 23.91 3.83 2.83
CA GLY A 235 22.89 4.23 1.85
C GLY A 235 21.76 3.21 1.61
N GLY A 236 21.80 2.04 2.24
CA GLY A 236 20.87 0.92 2.05
C GLY A 236 19.98 0.63 3.26
N THR A 237 19.79 -0.65 3.55
CA THR A 237 18.94 -1.14 4.64
C THR A 237 19.66 -2.26 5.39
N LEU A 238 19.74 -2.11 6.72
CA LEU A 238 20.19 -3.16 7.63
C LEU A 238 18.96 -3.77 8.32
N PHE A 239 18.81 -5.10 8.24
CA PHE A 239 17.74 -5.83 8.91
C PHE A 239 18.34 -6.83 9.92
N PRO A 240 18.42 -6.47 11.21
CA PRO A 240 18.79 -7.40 12.27
C PRO A 240 17.57 -8.25 12.65
N GLY A 241 17.56 -9.51 12.21
CA GLY A 241 16.55 -10.53 12.50
C GLY A 241 16.83 -11.35 13.75
#